data_AF-A0A712HII6-F1
#
_entry.id   AF-A0A712HII6-F1
#
_cell.length_a   1.000
_cell.length_b   1.000
_cell.length_c   1.000
_cell.angle_alpha   90.00
_cell.angle_beta   90.00
_cell.angle_gamma   90.00
#
_symmetry.space_group_name_H-M   'P 1'
#
loop_
_entity.id
_entity.type
_entity.pdbx_description
1 polymer ?
#
loop_
_entity_poly.entity_id
_entity_poly.type
_entity_poly.pdbx_seq_one_letter_code
_entity_poly.pdbx_strand_id
1 'polypeptide(L)' 'MKLAVYSTKQYDKKYLQQVNEAFGFELEFFDFLLTEKTAKTANGCEAVCIFVNDDGSRPVLEELKKHGVKYIALRCAGF' A
#
# COMPACT_ATOMS: atom_id res chain seq x y z
N MET A 1 -0.10 -7.55 -11.38
CA MET A 1 0.09 -7.51 -9.92
C MET A 1 -0.77 -6.39 -9.37
N LYS A 2 -1.53 -6.64 -8.30
CA LYS A 2 -2.38 -5.65 -7.65
C LYS A 2 -1.68 -5.05 -6.42
N LEU A 3 -1.62 -3.72 -6.34
CA LEU A 3 -0.90 -2.96 -5.32
C LEU A 3 -1.86 -1.99 -4.61
N ALA A 4 -2.01 -2.16 -3.29
CA ALA A 4 -2.73 -1.21 -2.44
C ALA A 4 -1.80 -0.08 -2.00
N VAL A 5 -2.15 1.16 -2.25
CA VAL A 5 -1.40 2.36 -1.85
C VAL A 5 -2.21 3.07 -0.76
N TYR A 6 -1.74 3.01 0.48
CA TYR A 6 -2.42 3.64 1.65
C TYR A 6 -2.04 5.10 1.81
N SER A 7 -2.77 5.87 2.61
CA SER A 7 -2.40 7.25 2.97
C SER A 7 -2.20 8.19 1.78
N THR A 8 -2.94 7.99 0.69
CA THR A 8 -2.73 8.72 -0.57
C THR A 8 -3.38 10.10 -0.56
N LYS A 9 -2.68 11.07 -1.14
CA LYS A 9 -3.19 12.37 -1.53
C LYS A 9 -3.34 12.43 -3.05
N GLN A 10 -3.92 13.51 -3.56
CA GLN A 10 -4.11 13.69 -5.01
C GLN A 10 -2.80 13.65 -5.79
N TYR A 11 -1.71 14.18 -5.22
CA TYR A 11 -0.39 14.15 -5.87
C TYR A 11 0.16 12.72 -5.98
N ASP A 12 -0.06 11.86 -4.97
CA ASP A 12 0.37 10.47 -5.02
C ASP A 12 -0.34 9.75 -6.17
N LYS A 13 -1.67 9.88 -6.24
CA LYS A 13 -2.48 9.26 -7.30
C LYS A 13 -2.01 9.69 -8.68
N LYS A 14 -1.87 11.01 -8.90
CA LYS A 14 -1.46 11.58 -10.18
C LYS A 14 -0.12 11.02 -10.65
N TYR A 15 0.93 11.13 -9.83
CA TYR A 15 2.28 10.78 -10.28
C TYR A 15 2.51 9.26 -10.31
N LEU A 16 1.92 8.51 -9.37
CA LEU A 16 2.02 7.04 -9.41
C LEU A 16 1.26 6.47 -10.60
N GLN A 17 0.07 6.99 -10.94
CA GLN A 17 -0.66 6.55 -12.13
C GLN A 17 0.11 6.86 -13.41
N GLN A 18 0.65 8.08 -13.54
CA GLN A 18 1.44 8.48 -14.70
C GLN A 18 2.64 7.56 -14.94
N VAL A 19 3.42 7.27 -13.90
CA VAL A 19 4.58 6.37 -14.03
C VAL A 19 4.13 4.93 -14.29
N ASN A 20 3.03 4.51 -13.69
CA ASN A 20 2.49 3.16 -13.83
C ASN A 20 1.99 2.83 -15.25
N GLU A 21 1.77 3.82 -16.12
CA GLU A 21 1.51 3.58 -17.55
C GLU A 21 2.60 2.71 -18.21
N ALA A 22 3.86 2.82 -17.74
CA ALA A 22 4.98 2.02 -18.24
C ALA A 22 5.07 0.62 -17.61
N PHE A 23 4.42 0.37 -16.46
CA PHE A 23 4.56 -0.87 -15.68
C PHE A 23 3.30 -1.75 -15.68
N GLY A 24 2.11 -1.17 -15.80
CA GLY A 24 0.85 -1.90 -15.90
C GLY A 24 0.41 -2.59 -14.60
N PHE A 25 0.76 -2.07 -13.42
CA PHE A 25 0.20 -2.59 -12.17
C PHE A 25 -1.25 -2.14 -11.99
N GLU A 26 -2.06 -2.95 -11.30
CA GLU A 26 -3.39 -2.53 -10.85
C GLU A 26 -3.23 -1.78 -9.52
N LEU A 27 -3.31 -0.45 -9.58
CA LEU A 27 -3.16 0.41 -8.40
C LEU A 27 -4.50 0.68 -7.74
N GLU A 28 -4.64 0.30 -6.48
CA GLU A 28 -5.78 0.64 -5.63
C GLU A 28 -5.34 1.67 -4.59
N PHE A 29 -5.96 2.86 -4.58
CA PHE A 29 -5.53 3.96 -3.72
C PHE A 29 -6.51 4.20 -2.58
N PHE A 30 -6.02 4.13 -1.35
CA PHE A 30 -6.75 4.46 -0.13
C PHE A 30 -6.26 5.80 0.45
N ASP A 31 -7.18 6.66 0.88
CA ASP A 31 -6.87 7.95 1.49
C ASP A 31 -6.78 7.91 3.03
N PHE A 32 -7.10 6.75 3.61
CA PHE A 32 -6.93 6.43 5.03
C PHE A 32 -5.61 5.71 5.31
N LEU A 33 -5.19 5.75 6.58
CA LEU A 33 -3.97 5.12 7.08
C LEU A 33 -4.07 3.59 7.06
N LEU A 34 -2.95 2.94 6.78
CA LEU A 34 -2.76 1.54 7.15
C LEU A 34 -2.63 1.44 8.68
N THR A 35 -3.49 0.61 9.25
CA THR A 35 -3.57 0.27 10.68
C THR A 35 -3.97 -1.20 10.76
N GLU A 36 -3.93 -1.79 11.95
CA GLU A 36 -4.41 -3.17 12.16
C GLU A 36 -5.86 -3.36 11.68
N LYS A 37 -6.73 -2.37 11.86
CA LYS A 37 -8.15 -2.42 11.46
C LYS A 37 -8.37 -2.31 9.95
N THR A 38 -7.47 -1.60 9.26
CA THR A 38 -7.58 -1.30 7.83
C THR A 38 -6.74 -2.24 6.97
N ALA A 39 -5.81 -3.00 7.55
CA ALA A 39 -4.95 -3.96 6.84
C ALA A 39 -5.74 -4.97 5.97
N LYS A 40 -6.91 -5.40 6.42
CA LYS A 40 -7.82 -6.28 5.67
C LYS A 40 -8.27 -5.73 4.30
N THR A 41 -8.17 -4.42 4.08
CA THR A 41 -8.51 -3.80 2.79
C THR A 41 -7.48 -4.12 1.71
N ALA A 42 -6.30 -4.63 2.06
CA ALA A 42 -5.32 -5.17 1.12
C ALA A 42 -5.68 -6.58 0.59
N ASN A 43 -6.84 -7.14 0.94
CA ASN A 43 -7.24 -8.46 0.49
C ASN A 43 -7.25 -8.56 -1.05
N GLY A 44 -6.51 -9.54 -1.59
CA GLY A 44 -6.36 -9.71 -3.04
C GLY A 44 -5.28 -8.82 -3.66
N CYS A 45 -4.58 -8.00 -2.88
CA CYS A 45 -3.36 -7.31 -3.30
C CYS A 45 -2.14 -8.17 -3.00
N GLU A 46 -1.21 -8.23 -3.94
CA GLU A 46 0.06 -8.96 -3.75
C GLU A 46 1.11 -8.10 -3.04
N ALA A 47 0.91 -6.79 -3.04
CA ALA A 47 1.82 -5.81 -2.45
C ALA A 47 1.04 -4.66 -1.81
N VAL A 48 1.68 -3.97 -0.86
CA VAL A 48 1.24 -2.68 -0.33
C VAL A 48 2.32 -1.62 -0.48
N CYS A 49 1.92 -0.36 -0.69
CA CYS A 49 2.78 0.80 -0.66
C CYS A 49 2.34 1.73 0.46
N ILE A 50 3.23 2.00 1.41
CA ILE A 50 2.94 2.74 2.65
C ILE A 50 3.88 3.94 2.80
N PHE A 51 3.51 4.88 3.67
CA PHE A 51 4.25 6.11 3.96
C PHE A 51 4.54 6.26 5.46
N VAL A 52 5.22 7.34 5.83
CA VAL A 52 5.79 7.52 7.19
C VAL A 52 4.79 7.47 8.35
N ASN A 53 3.50 7.70 8.08
CA ASN A 53 2.44 7.70 9.11
C ASN A 53 1.59 6.41 9.10
N ASP A 54 1.88 5.49 8.20
CA ASP A 54 1.25 4.17 8.17
C ASP A 54 1.86 3.25 9.22
N ASP A 55 1.06 2.33 9.76
CA ASP A 55 1.50 1.39 10.78
C ASP A 55 2.22 0.19 10.15
N GLY A 56 3.55 0.17 10.27
CA GLY A 56 4.41 -0.96 9.86
C GLY A 56 4.69 -1.97 10.97
N SER A 57 3.93 -1.96 12.09
CA SER A 57 4.16 -2.84 13.24
C SER A 57 3.83 -4.31 12.94
N ARG A 58 4.39 -5.22 13.77
CA ARG A 58 4.19 -6.67 13.65
C ARG A 58 2.72 -7.09 13.48
N PRO A 59 1.75 -6.63 14.30
CA PRO A 59 0.34 -7.02 14.14
C PRO A 59 -0.20 -6.72 12.74
N VAL A 60 0.14 -5.55 12.18
CA VAL A 60 -0.26 -5.16 10.83
C VAL A 60 0.40 -6.05 9.79
N LEU A 61 1.69 -6.32 9.91
CA LEU A 61 2.43 -7.19 8.98
C LEU A 61 1.87 -8.62 8.96
N GLU A 62 1.51 -9.15 10.12
CA GLU A 62 0.88 -10.46 10.25
C GLU A 62 -0.51 -10.48 9.58
N GLU A 63 -1.30 -9.42 9.73
CA GLU A 63 -2.60 -9.30 9.08
C GLU A 63 -2.48 -9.19 7.55
N LEU A 64 -1.56 -8.36 7.05
CA LEU A 64 -1.27 -8.26 5.62
C LEU A 64 -0.84 -9.61 5.02
N LYS A 65 -0.01 -10.37 5.75
CA LYS A 65 0.42 -11.71 5.33
C LYS A 65 -0.75 -12.68 5.22
N LYS A 66 -1.71 -12.66 6.15
CA LYS A 66 -2.93 -13.49 6.08
C LYS A 66 -3.74 -13.22 4.82
N HIS A 67 -3.72 -11.97 4.35
CA HIS A 67 -4.41 -11.53 3.13
C HIS A 67 -3.62 -11.74 1.83
N GLY A 68 -2.46 -12.41 1.90
CA GLY A 68 -1.68 -12.78 0.72
C GLY A 68 -0.70 -11.71 0.24
N VAL A 69 -0.50 -10.63 1.00
CA VAL A 69 0.51 -9.62 0.69
C VAL A 69 1.91 -10.22 0.86
N LYS A 70 2.74 -10.05 -0.17
CA LYS A 70 4.10 -10.59 -0.24
C LYS A 70 5.17 -9.49 -0.16
N TYR A 71 4.82 -8.27 -0.57
CA TYR A 71 5.75 -7.16 -0.69
C TYR A 71 5.23 -5.91 0.01
N ILE A 72 6.15 -5.16 0.60
CA ILE A 72 5.89 -3.86 1.23
C ILE A 72 6.86 -2.86 0.60
N ALA A 73 6.32 -1.86 -0.08
CA ALA A 73 7.06 -0.75 -0.63
C ALA A 73 6.91 0.46 0.29
N LEU A 74 8.02 1.08 0.66
CA LEU A 74 8.05 2.34 1.38
C LEU A 74 8.25 3.46 0.36
N ARG A 75 7.31 4.41 0.27
CA ARG A 75 7.51 5.63 -0.54
C ARG A 75 8.15 6.76 0.27
N CYS A 76 9.02 6.39 1.20
CA CYS A 76 9.78 7.25 2.10
C CYS A 76 11.17 6.66 2.35
N ALA A 77 12.06 7.47 2.93
CA ALA A 77 13.43 7.04 3.24
C ALA A 77 13.57 6.36 4.63
N GLY A 78 12.71 6.71 5.60
CA GLY A 78 12.72 6.10 6.94
C GLY A 78 11.98 4.77 6.99
N PHE A 79 12.36 3.90 7.95
CA PHE A 79 11.78 2.57 8.21
C PHE A 79 11.88 2.19 9.69
#